data_AF-A0A7S4ISU1-F1
#
_entry.id   AF-A0A7S4ISU1-F1
#
_cell.length_a   1.000
_cell.length_b   1.000
_cell.length_c   1.000
_cell.angle_alpha   90.00
_cell.angle_beta   90.00
_cell.angle_gamma   90.00
#
_symmetry.space_group_name_H-M   'P 1'
#
loop_
_entity.id
_entity.type
_entity.pdbx_description
1 polymer ?
#
loop_
_entity_poly.entity_id
_entity_poly.type
_entity_poly.pdbx_seq_one_letter_code
_entity_poly.pdbx_strand_id
1 'polypeptide(L)'
;SRLRAQPRLHEGEADMEPSDACEDCAICLECPDTLALGCSHRFCRSCLEAHAQTKLAGPLWLRGPLLCAVCSSPVDPALVCCILKTDDADDQRVKLLTNPAPEAGPPVVANLDQSIAAQGAFRRHCRRQHAKLCPSCSATIIKDGGCDNMQCGVCQRRFR
;
A
#
# COMPACT_ATOMS: atom_id res chain seq x y z
N SER A 1 -9.19 58.17 57.40
CA SER A 1 -9.23 58.12 55.92
C SER A 1 -8.52 56.86 55.43
N ARG A 2 -9.31 55.84 55.04
CA ARG A 2 -8.83 54.56 54.51
C ARG A 2 -9.08 54.53 53.00
N LEU A 3 -8.04 54.36 52.18
CA LEU A 3 -8.10 53.91 50.78
C LEU A 3 -6.78 53.15 50.53
N ARG A 4 -6.75 51.84 50.80
CA ARG A 4 -6.94 50.71 49.86
C ARG A 4 -5.99 50.71 48.66
N ALA A 5 -5.30 49.57 48.56
CA ALA A 5 -4.38 49.12 47.54
C ALA A 5 -4.89 49.23 46.11
N GLN A 6 -3.95 49.23 45.16
CA GLN A 6 -4.15 48.52 43.89
C GLN A 6 -2.93 47.66 43.55
N PRO A 7 -3.14 46.40 43.15
CA PRO A 7 -2.09 45.52 42.64
C PRO A 7 -1.81 45.84 41.16
N ARG A 8 -0.53 45.81 40.78
CA ARG A 8 -0.13 45.80 39.36
C ARG A 8 -0.51 44.43 38.79
N LEU A 9 -1.57 44.39 38.00
CA LEU A 9 -1.87 43.26 37.13
C LEU A 9 -0.78 43.24 36.04
N HIS A 10 -0.05 42.13 35.99
CA HIS A 10 0.90 41.82 34.94
C HIS A 10 0.07 41.29 33.76
N GLU A 11 -0.07 42.09 32.71
CA GLU A 11 -0.64 41.70 31.42
C GLU A 11 0.35 40.76 30.73
N GLY A 12 0.28 39.48 31.10
CA GLY A 12 0.94 38.39 30.41
C GLY A 12 0.00 37.82 29.35
N GLU A 13 -0.22 38.56 28.27
CA GLU A 13 -0.79 38.01 27.04
C GLU A 13 0.29 37.17 26.38
N ALA A 14 0.30 35.88 26.72
CA ALA A 14 0.95 34.89 25.88
C ALA A 14 0.05 34.70 24.65
N ASP A 15 0.34 35.47 23.61
CA ASP A 15 -0.03 35.17 22.23
C ASP A 15 0.58 33.82 21.87
N MET A 16 -0.07 32.76 22.31
CA MET A 16 0.15 31.40 21.86
C MET A 16 -0.51 31.32 20.49
N GLU A 17 0.20 31.88 19.49
CA GLU A 17 -0.10 31.68 18.07
C GLU A 17 -0.50 30.21 17.90
N PRO A 18 -1.71 29.93 17.38
CA PRO A 18 -2.08 28.57 17.08
C PRO A 18 -1.02 28.08 16.12
N SER A 19 -0.14 27.19 16.61
CA SER A 19 0.81 26.50 15.77
C SER A 19 -0.05 25.79 14.75
N ASP A 20 -0.15 26.42 13.58
CA ASP A 20 -0.77 25.92 12.37
C ASP A 20 0.11 24.73 12.00
N ALA A 21 -0.16 23.62 12.70
CA ALA A 21 0.51 22.37 12.51
C ALA A 21 0.04 21.93 11.14
N CYS A 22 0.77 22.42 10.15
CA CYS A 22 0.71 22.00 8.79
C CYS A 22 0.88 20.49 8.82
N GLU A 23 -0.24 19.77 8.86
CA GLU A 23 -0.22 18.32 8.85
C GLU A 23 0.17 17.92 7.43
N ASP A 24 1.49 17.80 7.24
CA ASP A 24 2.13 17.55 5.96
C ASP A 24 1.62 16.26 5.31
N CYS A 25 1.67 16.23 3.98
CA CYS A 25 1.34 15.04 3.22
C CYS A 25 2.22 13.85 3.66
N ALA A 26 1.61 12.74 4.06
CA ALA A 26 2.35 11.55 4.50
C ALA A 26 3.21 10.85 3.42
N ILE A 27 3.13 11.30 2.16
CA ILE A 27 3.95 10.78 1.05
C ILE A 27 5.11 11.72 0.71
N CYS A 28 4.83 13.00 0.41
CA CYS A 28 5.87 13.94 -0.02
C CYS A 28 6.45 14.79 1.11
N LEU A 29 5.78 14.90 2.26
CA LEU A 29 6.18 15.70 3.43
C LEU A 29 6.38 17.21 3.14
N GLU A 30 5.88 17.71 2.01
CA GLU A 30 6.18 19.07 1.53
C GLU A 30 4.94 19.92 1.25
N CYS A 31 3.74 19.32 1.22
CA CYS A 31 2.53 20.00 0.77
C CYS A 31 1.55 20.23 1.93
N PRO A 32 1.18 21.49 2.23
CA PRO A 32 0.19 21.83 3.26
C PRO A 32 -1.24 21.48 2.84
N ASP A 33 -1.52 21.50 1.53
CA ASP A 33 -2.85 21.26 0.97
C ASP A 33 -3.20 19.77 0.98
N THR A 34 -3.44 19.25 2.18
CA THR A 34 -3.74 17.84 2.42
C THR A 34 -5.22 17.57 2.59
N LEU A 35 -5.65 16.45 2.01
CA LEU A 35 -6.97 15.87 2.18
C LEU A 35 -6.87 14.77 3.24
N ALA A 36 -7.67 14.87 4.29
CA ALA A 36 -7.81 13.80 5.28
C ALA A 36 -8.73 12.70 4.72
N LEU A 37 -8.28 11.45 4.80
CA LEU A 37 -9.11 10.29 4.52
C LEU A 37 -9.97 9.96 5.75
N GLY A 38 -10.98 9.09 5.58
CA GLY A 38 -11.80 8.60 6.70
C GLY A 38 -11.01 7.87 7.81
N CYS A 39 -9.76 7.46 7.51
CA CYS A 39 -8.82 6.86 8.46
C CYS A 39 -7.85 7.88 9.10
N SER A 40 -8.17 9.17 9.04
CA SER A 40 -7.38 10.32 9.53
C SER A 40 -5.99 10.55 8.92
N HIS A 41 -5.49 9.67 8.04
CA HIS A 41 -4.26 9.94 7.28
C HIS A 41 -4.48 11.03 6.23
N ARG A 42 -3.46 11.87 6.05
CA ARG A 42 -3.52 13.07 5.20
C ARG A 42 -2.54 13.00 4.05
N PHE A 43 -3.02 13.37 2.87
CA PHE A 43 -2.22 13.35 1.64
C PHE A 43 -2.57 14.54 0.77
N CYS A 44 -1.58 15.11 0.09
CA CYS A 44 -1.87 16.11 -0.93
C CYS A 44 -2.52 15.47 -2.16
N ARG A 45 -3.26 16.28 -2.91
CA ARG A 45 -4.04 15.83 -4.07
C ARG A 45 -3.17 15.15 -5.13
N SER A 46 -1.98 15.69 -5.41
CA SER A 46 -1.05 15.15 -6.41
C SER A 46 -0.55 13.76 -6.02
N CYS A 47 -0.21 13.52 -4.75
CA CYS A 47 0.22 12.21 -4.28
C CYS A 47 -0.91 11.18 -4.33
N LEU A 48 -2.14 11.56 -3.98
CA LEU A 48 -3.31 10.67 -4.12
C LEU A 48 -3.61 10.35 -5.58
N GLU A 49 -3.51 11.33 -6.47
CA GLU A 49 -3.70 11.14 -7.91
C GLU A 49 -2.65 10.19 -8.49
N ALA A 50 -1.37 10.38 -8.16
CA ALA A 50 -0.30 9.48 -8.57
C ALA A 50 -0.51 8.06 -8.04
N HIS A 51 -0.89 7.90 -6.77
CA HIS A 51 -1.20 6.59 -6.17
C HIS A 51 -2.34 5.88 -6.91
N ALA A 52 -3.42 6.60 -7.21
CA ALA A 52 -4.53 6.07 -7.99
C ALA A 52 -4.11 5.67 -9.41
N GLN A 53 -3.29 6.48 -10.08
CA GLN A 53 -2.77 6.18 -11.43
C GLN A 53 -1.85 4.95 -11.43
N THR A 54 -0.94 4.83 -10.46
CA THR A 54 -0.07 3.65 -10.32
C THR A 54 -0.91 2.39 -10.14
N LYS A 55 -1.98 2.46 -9.35
CA LYS A 55 -2.90 1.32 -9.14
C LYS A 55 -3.63 0.91 -10.43
N LEU A 56 -4.06 1.87 -11.23
CA LEU A 56 -4.72 1.61 -12.52
C LEU A 56 -3.75 1.03 -13.58
N ALA A 57 -2.52 1.53 -13.60
CA ALA A 57 -1.46 1.07 -14.51
C ALA A 57 -0.88 -0.30 -14.11
N GLY A 58 -1.08 -0.71 -12.85
CA GLY A 58 -0.62 -1.98 -12.32
C GLY A 58 -1.30 -3.21 -12.95
N PRO A 59 -0.75 -4.41 -12.67
CA PRO A 59 -1.33 -5.66 -13.14
C PRO A 59 -2.73 -5.88 -12.55
N LEU A 60 -3.54 -6.69 -13.23
CA LEU A 60 -4.96 -6.91 -12.86
C LEU A 60 -5.18 -7.33 -11.40
N TRP A 61 -4.25 -8.10 -10.82
CA TRP A 61 -4.34 -8.55 -9.42
C TRP A 61 -4.14 -7.43 -8.38
N LEU A 62 -3.64 -6.26 -8.82
CA LEU A 62 -3.51 -5.06 -8.01
C LEU A 62 -4.70 -4.10 -8.21
N ARG A 63 -5.58 -4.38 -9.18
CA ARG A 63 -6.81 -3.60 -9.40
C ARG A 63 -7.83 -3.95 -8.32
N GLY A 64 -8.48 -2.93 -7.78
CA GLY A 64 -9.39 -3.03 -6.64
C GLY A 64 -9.53 -1.67 -5.94
N PRO A 65 -10.31 -1.61 -4.85
CA PRO A 65 -10.68 -0.35 -4.22
C PRO A 65 -9.44 0.42 -3.76
N LEU A 66 -9.33 1.71 -4.05
CA LEU A 66 -8.20 2.53 -3.63
C LEU A 66 -8.09 2.47 -2.10
N LEU A 67 -6.91 2.11 -1.60
CA LEU A 67 -6.65 1.98 -0.17
C LEU A 67 -5.67 3.06 0.26
N CYS A 68 -5.81 3.51 1.51
CA CYS A 68 -4.85 4.37 2.17
C CYS A 68 -3.45 3.72 2.14
N ALA A 69 -2.44 4.48 1.70
CA ALA A 69 -1.07 4.00 1.60
C ALA A 69 -0.42 3.67 2.96
N VAL A 70 -1.00 4.14 4.07
CA VAL A 70 -0.45 3.94 5.43
C VAL A 70 -1.14 2.78 6.14
N CYS A 71 -2.48 2.78 6.23
CA CYS A 71 -3.23 1.79 7.01
C CYS A 71 -4.07 0.82 6.19
N SER A 72 -4.05 0.91 4.86
CA SER A 72 -4.85 0.08 3.95
C SER A 72 -6.37 0.20 4.11
N SER A 73 -6.89 1.20 4.83
CA SER A 73 -8.33 1.48 4.90
C SER A 73 -8.86 1.95 3.54
N PRO A 74 -10.09 1.58 3.15
CA PRO A 74 -10.67 1.99 1.87
C PRO A 74 -10.87 3.51 1.81
N VAL A 75 -10.61 4.09 0.64
CA VAL A 75 -10.87 5.51 0.34
C VAL A 75 -12.33 5.68 -0.07
N ASP A 76 -12.98 6.73 0.42
CA ASP A 76 -14.36 7.06 0.07
C ASP A 76 -14.51 7.26 -1.46
N PRO A 77 -15.47 6.59 -2.13
CA PRO A 77 -15.73 6.78 -3.55
C PRO A 77 -15.92 8.23 -4.00
N ALA A 78 -16.57 9.07 -3.19
CA ALA A 78 -16.76 10.49 -3.51
C ALA A 78 -15.41 11.22 -3.59
N LEU A 79 -14.48 10.86 -2.70
CA LEU A 79 -13.14 11.42 -2.66
C LEU A 79 -12.30 10.94 -3.86
N VAL A 80 -12.51 9.71 -4.34
CA VAL A 80 -11.88 9.20 -5.57
C VAL A 80 -12.27 10.03 -6.79
N CYS A 81 -13.55 10.40 -6.96
CA CYS A 81 -13.99 11.30 -8.04
C CYS A 81 -13.28 12.67 -7.95
N CYS A 82 -13.18 13.23 -6.73
CA CYS A 82 -12.45 14.48 -6.50
C CYS A 82 -10.96 14.37 -6.83
N ILE A 83 -10.30 13.25 -6.51
CA ILE A 83 -8.89 13.02 -6.83
C ILE A 83 -8.68 12.98 -8.35
N LEU A 84 -9.51 12.22 -9.07
CA LEU A 84 -9.35 11.99 -10.51
C LEU A 84 -9.83 13.15 -11.38
N LYS A 85 -10.46 14.18 -10.79
CA LYS A 85 -11.05 15.32 -11.49
C LYS A 85 -12.06 14.87 -12.57
N THR A 86 -12.84 13.84 -12.25
CA THR A 86 -13.91 13.32 -13.11
C THR A 86 -15.25 13.69 -12.49
N ASP A 87 -16.11 14.35 -13.25
CA ASP A 87 -17.49 14.65 -12.83
C ASP A 87 -18.42 13.43 -13.01
N ASP A 88 -18.00 12.47 -13.83
CA ASP A 88 -18.75 11.26 -14.13
C ASP A 88 -18.43 10.14 -13.13
N ALA A 89 -19.36 9.89 -12.20
CA ALA A 89 -19.30 8.71 -11.32
C ALA A 89 -19.31 7.39 -12.11
N ASP A 90 -19.74 7.42 -13.37
CA ASP A 90 -19.74 6.29 -14.29
C ASP A 90 -18.39 6.03 -14.98
N ASP A 91 -17.39 6.89 -14.78
CA ASP A 91 -16.05 6.74 -15.33
C ASP A 91 -15.46 5.38 -14.95
N GLN A 92 -14.93 4.68 -15.96
CA GLN A 92 -14.43 3.32 -15.79
C GLN A 92 -13.27 3.25 -14.78
N ARG A 93 -12.48 4.32 -14.64
CA ARG A 93 -11.37 4.43 -13.68
C ARG A 93 -11.90 4.53 -12.25
N VAL A 94 -12.94 5.34 -12.04
CA VAL A 94 -13.64 5.43 -10.75
C VAL A 94 -14.17 4.05 -10.37
N LYS A 95 -14.90 3.39 -11.27
CA LYS A 95 -15.42 2.04 -11.04
C LYS A 95 -14.35 1.01 -10.68
N LEU A 96 -13.18 1.06 -11.32
CA LEU A 96 -12.06 0.14 -11.01
C LEU A 96 -11.42 0.42 -9.65
N LEU A 97 -11.55 1.64 -9.14
CA LEU A 97 -10.94 2.11 -7.89
C LEU A 97 -11.92 2.22 -6.72
N THR A 98 -13.22 2.08 -6.94
CA THR A 98 -14.23 2.17 -5.87
C THR A 98 -14.97 0.87 -5.67
N ASN A 99 -15.17 0.08 -6.73
CA ASN A 99 -15.79 -1.22 -6.57
C ASN A 99 -14.80 -2.18 -5.90
N PRO A 100 -15.26 -2.96 -4.91
CA PRO A 100 -14.51 -4.15 -4.51
C PRO A 100 -14.24 -4.94 -5.80
N ALA A 101 -13.01 -5.44 -5.95
CA ALA A 101 -12.64 -6.24 -7.13
C ALA A 101 -13.79 -7.22 -7.40
N PRO A 102 -14.28 -7.34 -8.66
CA PRO A 102 -15.46 -8.15 -8.98
C PRO A 102 -15.25 -9.48 -8.29
N GLU A 103 -16.16 -9.82 -7.36
CA GLU A 103 -16.00 -10.91 -6.40
C GLU A 103 -15.24 -12.01 -7.09
N ALA A 104 -13.97 -12.18 -6.71
CA ALA A 104 -13.01 -12.97 -7.46
C ALA A 104 -13.74 -14.25 -7.84
N GLY A 105 -14.11 -14.37 -9.13
CA GLY A 105 -14.91 -15.51 -9.58
C GLY A 105 -14.27 -16.75 -8.97
N PRO A 106 -15.09 -17.67 -8.42
CA PRO A 106 -14.71 -18.63 -7.38
C PRO A 106 -13.24 -18.99 -7.50
N PRO A 107 -12.41 -18.61 -6.52
CA PRO A 107 -10.99 -18.31 -6.67
C PRO A 107 -10.41 -19.37 -7.57
N VAL A 108 -10.13 -19.08 -8.85
CA VAL A 108 -9.92 -20.09 -9.91
C VAL A 108 -9.30 -21.31 -9.26
N VAL A 109 -10.16 -22.25 -8.86
CA VAL A 109 -9.71 -23.39 -8.09
C VAL A 109 -9.16 -24.25 -9.19
N ALA A 110 -7.94 -23.91 -9.62
CA ALA A 110 -7.08 -24.82 -10.31
C ALA A 110 -7.22 -26.07 -9.47
N ASN A 111 -7.94 -27.04 -10.02
CA ASN A 111 -8.47 -28.17 -9.29
C ASN A 111 -7.35 -28.67 -8.40
N LEU A 112 -7.55 -28.88 -7.09
CA LEU A 112 -6.43 -29.16 -6.18
C LEU A 112 -5.52 -30.26 -6.76
N ASP A 113 -6.13 -31.23 -7.43
CA ASP A 113 -5.48 -32.26 -8.23
C ASP A 113 -4.63 -31.74 -9.39
N GLN A 114 -5.12 -30.76 -10.16
CA GLN A 114 -4.37 -30.07 -11.21
C GLN A 114 -3.19 -29.26 -10.64
N SER A 115 -3.34 -28.62 -9.48
CA SER A 115 -2.23 -27.92 -8.79
C SER A 115 -1.15 -28.91 -8.34
N ILE A 116 -1.55 -30.02 -7.74
CA ILE A 116 -0.65 -31.10 -7.33
C ILE A 116 0.05 -31.71 -8.55
N ALA A 117 -0.70 -31.99 -9.62
CA ALA A 117 -0.15 -32.54 -10.86
C ALA A 117 0.85 -31.58 -11.53
N ALA A 118 0.54 -30.29 -11.59
CA ALA A 118 1.43 -29.25 -12.12
C ALA A 118 2.70 -29.12 -11.28
N GLN A 119 2.59 -29.11 -9.95
CA GLN A 119 3.75 -29.05 -9.05
C GLN A 119 4.64 -30.29 -9.19
N GLY A 120 4.03 -31.47 -9.35
CA GLY A 120 4.74 -32.71 -9.64
C GLY A 120 5.47 -32.69 -10.99
N ALA A 121 4.81 -32.20 -12.05
CA ALA A 121 5.41 -32.04 -13.37
C ALA A 121 6.60 -31.07 -13.35
N PHE A 122 6.46 -29.95 -12.62
CA PHE A 122 7.54 -28.98 -12.42
C PHE A 122 8.73 -29.59 -11.70
N ARG A 123 8.52 -30.30 -10.58
CA ARG A 123 9.60 -31.00 -9.85
C ARG A 123 10.33 -32.01 -10.73
N ARG A 124 9.60 -32.75 -11.58
CA ARG A 124 10.21 -33.67 -12.56
C ARG A 124 11.04 -32.92 -13.61
N HIS A 125 10.57 -31.78 -14.08
CA HIS A 125 11.32 -30.94 -15.01
C HIS A 125 12.61 -30.41 -14.39
N CYS A 126 12.57 -29.85 -13.17
CA CYS A 126 13.77 -29.37 -12.47
C CYS A 126 14.83 -30.46 -12.33
N ARG A 127 14.44 -31.69 -11.94
CA ARG A 127 15.37 -32.82 -11.83
C ARG A 127 16.08 -33.14 -13.15
N ARG A 128 15.37 -33.08 -14.29
CA ARG A 128 15.96 -33.30 -15.63
C ARG A 128 16.98 -32.23 -16.01
N GLN A 129 16.83 -31.01 -15.50
CA GLN A 129 17.72 -29.88 -15.75
C GLN A 129 18.80 -29.74 -14.67
N HIS A 130 18.98 -30.74 -13.78
CA HIS A 130 19.85 -30.65 -12.62
C HIS A 130 19.57 -29.43 -11.70
N ALA A 131 18.37 -28.88 -11.77
CA ALA A 131 17.91 -27.80 -10.91
C ALA A 131 17.27 -28.36 -9.63
N LYS A 132 17.51 -27.70 -8.50
CA LYS A 132 16.93 -28.02 -7.19
C LYS A 132 15.89 -26.96 -6.81
N LEU A 133 15.06 -27.26 -5.82
CA LEU A 133 14.14 -26.28 -5.22
C LEU A 133 14.62 -25.91 -3.82
N CYS A 134 14.43 -24.64 -3.43
CA CYS A 134 14.73 -24.20 -2.08
C CYS A 134 13.78 -24.88 -1.09
N PRO A 135 14.28 -25.50 -0.01
CA PRO A 135 13.42 -26.16 0.97
C PRO A 135 12.52 -25.17 1.75
N SER A 136 12.83 -23.87 1.73
CA SER A 136 12.09 -22.86 2.48
C SER A 136 11.03 -22.14 1.63
N CYS A 137 11.38 -21.73 0.41
CA CYS A 137 10.47 -20.94 -0.43
C CYS A 137 10.14 -21.59 -1.78
N SER A 138 10.63 -22.81 -2.04
CA SER A 138 10.45 -23.55 -3.31
C SER A 138 11.00 -22.86 -4.56
N ALA A 139 11.77 -21.78 -4.46
CA ALA A 139 12.44 -21.16 -5.60
C ALA A 139 13.41 -22.12 -6.29
N THR A 140 13.46 -22.09 -7.63
CA THR A 140 14.41 -22.89 -8.44
C THR A 140 15.84 -22.40 -8.25
N ILE A 141 16.77 -23.32 -8.04
CA ILE A 141 18.20 -23.07 -7.90
C ILE A 141 18.96 -23.96 -8.87
N ILE A 142 19.84 -23.37 -9.68
CA ILE A 142 20.78 -24.08 -10.55
C ILE A 142 22.09 -24.20 -9.77
N LYS A 143 22.69 -25.40 -9.73
CA LYS A 143 23.96 -25.64 -9.01
C LYS A 143 25.12 -25.43 -9.97
N ASP A 144 25.82 -24.30 -9.84
CA ASP A 144 26.98 -23.95 -10.68
C ASP A 144 28.33 -24.38 -10.04
N GLY A 145 28.43 -25.61 -9.54
CA GLY A 145 29.68 -26.13 -8.98
C GLY A 145 29.54 -27.33 -8.03
N GLY A 146 30.65 -27.72 -7.40
CA GLY A 146 30.72 -28.87 -6.48
C GLY A 146 30.27 -28.59 -5.04
N CYS A 147 30.23 -27.33 -4.61
CA CYS A 147 29.92 -26.96 -3.21
C CYS A 147 28.48 -27.32 -2.83
N ASP A 148 28.29 -28.02 -1.71
CA ASP A 148 26.96 -28.33 -1.18
C ASP A 148 26.39 -27.22 -0.29
N ASN A 149 27.17 -26.22 0.09
CA ASN A 149 26.70 -25.12 0.92
C ASN A 149 26.00 -24.05 0.05
N MET A 150 24.70 -24.23 -0.18
CA MET A 150 23.90 -23.38 -1.08
C MET A 150 23.19 -22.25 -0.33
N GLN A 151 22.92 -21.14 -1.02
CA GLN A 151 22.12 -20.02 -0.53
C GLN A 151 21.03 -19.67 -1.55
N CYS A 152 19.77 -19.53 -1.09
CA CYS A 152 18.68 -19.18 -2.00
C CYS A 152 18.73 -17.68 -2.35
N GLY A 153 18.76 -17.32 -3.65
CA GLY A 153 18.75 -15.92 -4.08
C GLY A 153 17.47 -15.14 -3.75
N VAL A 154 16.35 -15.84 -3.49
CA VAL A 154 15.06 -15.22 -3.16
C VAL A 154 14.89 -15.00 -1.65
N CYS A 155 14.99 -16.07 -0.84
CA CYS A 155 14.75 -15.98 0.60
C CYS A 155 16.05 -15.88 1.44
N GLN A 156 17.22 -15.88 0.79
CA GLN A 156 18.54 -15.77 1.41
C GLN A 156 18.91 -16.86 2.43
N ARG A 157 18.06 -17.89 2.62
CA ARG A 157 18.31 -19.00 3.53
C ARG A 157 19.42 -19.90 2.99
N ARG A 158 20.35 -20.27 3.87
CA ARG A 158 21.42 -21.25 3.59
C ARG A 158 20.92 -22.67 3.86
N PHE A 159 21.34 -23.63 3.04
CA PHE A 159 21.01 -25.05 3.16
C PHE A 159 22.11 -25.90 2.53
N ARG A 160 22.13 -27.19 2.87
CA ARG A 160 23.05 -28.20 2.34
C ARG A 160 22.28 -29.22 1.51
#